data_AF-A0A2N2KJM7-F1
#
_entry.id   AF-A0A2N2KJM7-F1
#
_cell.length_a   1.000
_cell.length_b   1.000
_cell.length_c   1.000
_cell.angle_alpha   90.00
_cell.angle_beta   90.00
_cell.angle_gamma   90.00
#
_symmetry.space_group_name_H-M   'P 1'
#
loop_
_entity.id
_entity.type
_entity.pdbx_description
1 polymer ?
#
loop_
_entity_poly.entity_id
_entity_poly.type
_entity_poly.pdbx_seq_one_letter_code
_entity_poly.pdbx_strand_id
1 'polypeptide(L)'
;MLILHSYDIYWHVITDPSNGPWASYGSQAWSGTNVHVRLTGIGNILSAYLNGATTPITTLDLSTFSGYSIGRFGLYSNSGMTFDNVSLTDFASPVPEPATMLLLGLGLVGLAGVRRKFKK
;
A
#
# COMPACT_ATOMS: atom_id res chain seq x y z
N MET A 1 -6.60 -11.84 1.09
CA MET A 1 -5.28 -12.04 1.73
C MET A 1 -4.37 -12.76 0.74
N LEU A 2 -3.10 -12.42 0.66
CA LEU A 2 -2.13 -13.15 -0.16
C LEU A 2 -1.54 -14.31 0.67
N ILE A 3 -1.54 -15.51 0.12
CA ILE A 3 -1.05 -16.72 0.77
C ILE A 3 0.23 -17.19 0.10
N LEU A 4 1.19 -17.58 0.95
CA LEU A 4 2.40 -18.29 0.58
C LEU A 4 2.33 -19.73 1.10
N HIS A 5 2.32 -20.72 0.20
CA HIS A 5 2.20 -22.13 0.57
C HIS A 5 2.96 -23.04 -0.40
N SER A 6 3.95 -23.80 0.11
CA SER A 6 4.59 -24.90 -0.63
C SER A 6 5.04 -24.53 -2.06
N TYR A 7 5.67 -23.37 -2.20
CA TYR A 7 6.12 -22.78 -3.48
C TYR A 7 5.03 -22.16 -4.36
N ASP A 8 3.81 -22.02 -3.87
CA ASP A 8 2.72 -21.30 -4.56
C ASP A 8 2.35 -20.00 -3.85
N ILE A 9 2.04 -18.98 -4.66
CA ILE A 9 1.42 -17.73 -4.25
C ILE A 9 0.00 -17.65 -4.79
N TYR A 10 -0.97 -17.30 -3.95
CA TYR A 10 -2.35 -17.11 -4.40
C TYR A 10 -3.11 -16.11 -3.52
N TRP A 11 -4.20 -15.58 -4.05
CA TRP A 11 -5.12 -14.74 -3.29
C TRP A 11 -6.21 -15.59 -2.65
N HIS A 12 -6.26 -15.56 -1.32
CA HIS A 12 -7.33 -16.16 -0.54
C HIS A 12 -8.42 -15.12 -0.26
N VAL A 13 -9.62 -15.41 -0.76
CA VAL A 13 -10.78 -14.54 -0.70
C VAL A 13 -11.91 -15.29 0.01
N ILE A 14 -12.50 -14.67 1.03
CA ILE A 14 -13.66 -15.19 1.77
C ILE A 14 -14.91 -14.51 1.21
N THR A 15 -15.69 -15.22 0.41
CA THR A 15 -16.79 -14.60 -0.36
C THR A 15 -18.01 -14.24 0.50
N ASP A 16 -18.16 -14.85 1.68
CA ASP A 16 -19.15 -14.48 2.70
C ASP A 16 -18.49 -14.50 4.09
N PRO A 17 -18.42 -13.37 4.80
CA PRO A 17 -17.76 -13.27 6.12
C PRO A 17 -18.51 -14.01 7.24
N SER A 18 -19.75 -14.43 7.01
CA SER A 18 -20.62 -15.11 7.98
C SER A 18 -20.52 -16.63 7.90
N ASN A 19 -20.49 -17.22 6.69
CA ASN A 19 -20.53 -18.68 6.49
C ASN A 19 -19.64 -19.19 5.33
N GLY A 20 -18.98 -18.31 4.58
CA GLY A 20 -18.61 -18.60 3.19
C GLY A 20 -17.37 -19.47 3.01
N PRO A 21 -17.38 -20.44 2.06
CA PRO A 21 -16.19 -21.15 1.65
C PRO A 21 -15.15 -20.15 1.11
N TRP A 22 -13.88 -20.38 1.44
CA TRP A 22 -12.79 -19.62 0.85
C TRP A 22 -12.49 -20.10 -0.57
N ALA A 23 -12.05 -19.19 -1.42
CA ALA A 23 -11.60 -19.48 -2.76
C ALA A 23 -10.20 -18.91 -3.01
N SER A 24 -9.44 -19.62 -3.85
CA SER A 24 -8.09 -19.25 -4.26
C SER A 24 -8.11 -18.67 -5.66
N TYR A 25 -7.52 -17.48 -5.84
CA TYR A 25 -7.46 -16.78 -7.12
C TYR A 25 -6.01 -16.48 -7.51
N GLY A 26 -5.73 -16.51 -8.81
CA GLY A 26 -4.44 -16.10 -9.36
C GLY A 26 -3.25 -16.91 -8.80
N SER A 27 -3.43 -18.22 -8.62
CA SER A 27 -2.36 -19.11 -8.14
C SER A 27 -1.21 -19.15 -9.14
N GLN A 28 0.00 -18.95 -8.64
CA GLN A 28 1.23 -18.98 -9.43
C GLN A 28 2.32 -19.70 -8.65
N ALA A 29 3.09 -20.54 -9.34
CA ALA A 29 4.26 -21.15 -8.75
C ALA A 29 5.42 -20.15 -8.70
N TRP A 30 6.21 -20.19 -7.63
CA TRP A 30 7.52 -19.57 -7.57
C TRP A 30 8.60 -20.63 -7.40
N SER A 31 9.86 -20.23 -7.56
CA SER A 31 11.01 -21.08 -7.24
C SER A 31 12.01 -20.35 -6.35
N GLY A 32 12.82 -21.13 -5.63
CA GLY A 32 13.88 -20.62 -4.77
C GLY A 32 13.49 -20.45 -3.30
N THR A 33 14.45 -19.95 -2.52
CA THR A 33 14.36 -19.68 -1.07
C THR A 33 14.55 -18.18 -0.82
N ASN A 34 14.10 -17.66 0.33
CA ASN A 34 14.20 -16.24 0.70
C ASN A 34 13.56 -15.29 -0.33
N VAL A 35 12.32 -15.60 -0.71
CA VAL A 35 11.58 -14.80 -1.69
C VAL A 35 11.19 -13.45 -1.09
N HIS A 36 11.49 -12.38 -1.82
CA HIS A 36 11.05 -11.03 -1.45
C HIS A 36 9.68 -10.75 -2.07
N VAL A 37 8.66 -10.57 -1.23
CA VAL A 37 7.31 -10.23 -1.68
C VAL A 37 7.08 -8.73 -1.53
N ARG A 38 6.69 -8.08 -2.62
CA ARG A 38 6.11 -6.72 -2.57
C ARG A 38 4.64 -6.81 -2.94
N LEU A 39 3.79 -6.18 -2.13
CA LEU A 39 2.37 -6.02 -2.40
C LEU A 39 2.06 -4.55 -2.69
N THR A 40 1.23 -4.28 -3.69
CA THR A 40 0.66 -2.95 -3.93
C THR A 40 -0.84 -3.04 -4.08
N GLY A 41 -1.55 -1.99 -3.66
CA GLY A 41 -2.98 -1.82 -3.87
C GLY A 41 -3.23 -0.45 -4.47
N ILE A 42 -3.73 -0.39 -5.71
CA ILE A 42 -4.10 0.86 -6.39
C ILE A 42 -5.58 0.76 -6.74
N GLY A 43 -6.40 1.57 -6.07
CA GLY A 43 -7.86 1.42 -6.15
C GLY A 43 -8.28 0.00 -5.78
N ASN A 44 -8.97 -0.68 -6.70
CA ASN A 44 -9.46 -2.05 -6.51
C ASN A 44 -8.44 -3.13 -6.89
N ILE A 45 -7.31 -2.77 -7.51
CA ILE A 45 -6.36 -3.76 -8.01
C ILE A 45 -5.29 -3.99 -6.96
N LEU A 46 -5.21 -5.22 -6.47
CA LEU A 46 -4.08 -5.72 -5.69
C LEU A 46 -3.09 -6.42 -6.63
N SER A 47 -1.80 -6.18 -6.41
CA SER A 47 -0.71 -6.76 -7.21
C SER A 47 0.37 -7.31 -6.30
N ALA A 48 0.83 -8.53 -6.59
CA ALA A 48 1.96 -9.14 -5.91
C ALA A 48 3.16 -9.25 -6.85
N TYR A 49 4.34 -8.95 -6.33
CA TYR A 49 5.61 -9.01 -7.06
C TYR A 49 6.60 -9.84 -6.26
N LEU A 50 7.45 -10.59 -6.97
CA LEU A 50 8.53 -11.37 -6.36
C LEU A 50 9.89 -10.80 -6.75
N ASN A 51 10.85 -10.84 -5.82
CA ASN A 51 12.28 -10.64 -6.08
C ASN A 51 12.61 -9.36 -6.86
N GLY A 52 11.91 -8.27 -6.56
CA GLY A 52 12.14 -6.97 -7.20
C GLY A 52 11.56 -6.82 -8.61
N ALA A 53 10.78 -7.79 -9.09
CA ALA A 53 10.14 -7.72 -10.41
C ALA A 53 9.29 -6.45 -10.58
N THR A 54 9.29 -5.92 -11.80
CA THR A 54 8.46 -4.75 -12.19
C THR A 54 7.09 -5.17 -12.72
N THR A 55 6.95 -6.40 -13.20
CA THR A 55 5.66 -7.02 -13.55
C THR A 55 5.13 -7.83 -12.37
N PRO A 56 3.84 -7.73 -12.04
CA PRO A 56 3.26 -8.53 -10.98
C PRO A 56 3.24 -10.00 -11.39
N ILE A 57 3.52 -10.90 -10.44
CA ILE A 57 3.35 -12.33 -10.65
C ILE A 57 1.86 -12.69 -10.64
N THR A 58 1.06 -12.00 -9.83
CA THR A 58 -0.39 -12.19 -9.75
C THR A 58 -1.09 -10.90 -9.36
N THR A 59 -2.33 -10.75 -9.82
CA THR A 59 -3.19 -9.61 -9.51
C THR A 59 -4.58 -10.09 -9.08
N LEU A 60 -5.27 -9.26 -8.30
CA LEU A 60 -6.66 -9.46 -7.90
C LEU A 60 -7.42 -8.17 -8.07
N ASP A 61 -8.51 -8.20 -8.83
CA ASP A 61 -9.46 -7.09 -8.93
C ASP A 61 -10.54 -7.25 -7.86
N LEU A 62 -10.52 -6.38 -6.85
CA LEU A 62 -11.49 -6.39 -5.76
C LEU A 62 -12.90 -5.98 -6.20
N SER A 63 -13.06 -5.34 -7.36
CA SER A 63 -14.37 -4.91 -7.85
C SER A 63 -15.29 -6.08 -8.21
N THR A 64 -14.72 -7.28 -8.38
CA THR A 64 -15.49 -8.50 -8.65
C THR A 64 -16.10 -9.14 -7.40
N PHE A 65 -15.85 -8.58 -6.22
CA PHE A 65 -16.33 -9.12 -4.93
C PHE A 65 -17.17 -8.09 -4.18
N SER A 66 -18.33 -8.51 -3.68
CA SER A 66 -19.19 -7.67 -2.84
C SER A 66 -18.68 -7.60 -1.40
N GLY A 67 -18.83 -6.44 -0.74
CA GLY A 67 -18.53 -6.28 0.69
C GLY A 67 -17.05 -6.07 1.05
N TYR A 68 -16.17 -5.91 0.07
CA TYR A 68 -14.74 -5.68 0.30
C TYR A 68 -14.41 -4.19 0.45
N SER A 69 -13.65 -3.87 1.50
CA SER A 69 -13.04 -2.54 1.65
C SER A 69 -11.87 -2.38 0.67
N ILE A 70 -11.84 -1.25 -0.02
CA ILE A 70 -10.81 -0.92 -1.02
C ILE A 70 -9.42 -0.88 -0.37
N GLY A 71 -8.41 -1.36 -1.10
CA GLY A 71 -6.99 -1.18 -0.74
C GLY A 71 -6.51 -1.98 0.48
N ARG A 72 -7.35 -2.85 1.07
CA ARG A 72 -6.95 -3.69 2.20
C ARG A 72 -6.41 -5.03 1.73
N PHE A 73 -5.26 -5.42 2.25
CA PHE A 73 -4.66 -6.72 2.02
C PHE A 73 -3.96 -7.22 3.29
N GLY A 74 -3.56 -8.48 3.27
CA GLY A 74 -2.74 -9.09 4.31
C GLY A 74 -1.84 -10.15 3.69
N LEU A 75 -0.77 -10.50 4.39
CA LEU A 75 0.14 -11.60 4.06
C LEU A 75 -0.11 -12.74 5.06
N TYR A 76 -0.11 -13.98 4.58
CA TYR A 76 -0.22 -15.15 5.44
C TYR A 76 0.57 -16.32 4.85
N SER A 77 1.13 -17.15 5.72
CA SER A 77 1.77 -18.40 5.33
C SER A 77 1.01 -19.57 5.94
N ASN A 78 0.75 -20.60 5.12
CA ASN A 78 0.15 -21.85 5.57
C ASN A 78 1.18 -23.00 5.66
N SER A 79 2.48 -22.70 5.71
CA SER A 79 3.54 -23.72 5.55
C SER A 79 4.75 -23.52 6.46
N GLY A 80 4.57 -22.84 7.60
CA GLY A 80 5.65 -22.61 8.57
C GLY A 80 6.74 -21.63 8.09
N MET A 81 6.42 -20.78 7.11
CA MET A 81 7.35 -19.74 6.65
C MET A 81 7.39 -18.59 7.65
N THR A 82 8.58 -18.01 7.82
CA THR A 82 8.78 -16.78 8.59
C THR A 82 8.81 -15.57 7.67
N PHE A 83 8.31 -14.44 8.15
CA PHE A 83 8.44 -13.14 7.48
C PHE A 83 9.47 -12.28 8.21
N ASP A 84 10.39 -11.68 7.47
CA ASP A 84 11.36 -10.70 7.97
C ASP A 84 11.39 -9.48 7.02
N ASN A 85 11.99 -8.38 7.46
CA ASN A 85 12.13 -7.12 6.71
C ASN A 85 10.79 -6.55 6.22
N VAL A 86 9.73 -6.71 7.02
CA VAL A 86 8.40 -6.19 6.70
C VAL A 86 8.41 -4.67 6.76
N SER A 87 8.12 -4.03 5.63
CA SER A 87 7.95 -2.58 5.53
C SER A 87 6.58 -2.24 4.97
N LEU A 88 6.00 -1.16 5.49
CA LEU A 88 4.76 -0.57 5.00
C LEU A 88 5.07 0.83 4.49
N THR A 89 4.83 1.05 3.21
CA THR A 89 4.95 2.36 2.59
C THR A 89 3.57 2.82 2.18
N ASP A 90 3.03 3.81 2.88
CA ASP A 90 1.86 4.53 2.39
C ASP A 90 2.31 5.59 1.39
N PHE A 91 1.59 5.69 0.26
CA PHE A 91 1.71 6.84 -0.63
C PHE A 91 0.86 7.97 -0.05
N ALA A 92 1.15 8.37 1.19
CA ALA A 92 0.57 9.58 1.73
C ALA A 92 0.96 10.73 0.79
N SER A 93 -0.05 11.37 0.19
CA SER A 93 0.15 12.57 -0.61
C SER A 93 1.00 13.53 0.22
N PRO A 94 2.09 14.11 -0.32
CA PRO A 94 2.87 15.09 0.40
C PRO A 94 1.91 16.13 0.96
N VAL A 95 1.89 16.30 2.29
CA VAL A 95 1.05 17.34 2.90
C VAL A 95 1.52 18.65 2.26
N PRO A 96 0.66 19.34 1.49
CA PRO A 96 1.05 20.61 0.89
C PRO A 96 1.61 21.49 2.01
N GLU A 97 2.79 22.06 1.80
CA GLU A 97 3.42 22.92 2.81
C GLU A 97 2.37 23.88 3.36
N PRO A 98 2.19 23.95 4.69
CA PRO A 98 1.04 24.64 5.22
C PRO A 98 1.12 26.11 4.82
N ALA A 99 -0.02 26.69 4.41
CA ALA A 99 -0.13 28.10 4.02
C ALA A 99 0.38 29.07 5.10
N THR A 100 0.59 28.57 6.31
CA THR A 100 1.30 29.26 7.39
C THR A 100 2.73 29.66 7.03
N MET A 101 3.47 28.92 6.19
CA MET A 101 4.82 29.31 5.74
C MET A 101 4.77 30.55 4.85
N LEU A 102 3.81 30.61 3.92
CA LEU A 102 3.57 31.78 3.08
C LEU A 102 3.04 32.97 3.89
N LEU A 103 2.10 32.74 4.81
CA LEU A 103 1.59 33.76 5.73
C LEU A 103 2.68 34.31 6.64
N LEU A 104 3.58 33.45 7.15
CA LEU A 104 4.74 33.84 7.94
C LEU A 104 5.69 34.70 7.11
N GLY A 105 6.00 34.28 5.88
CA GLY A 105 6.81 35.05 4.95
C GLY A 105 6.23 36.43 4.65
N LEU A 106 4.94 36.50 4.28
CA LEU A 106 4.24 37.76 4.03
C LEU A 106 4.12 38.62 5.29
N GLY A 107 3.89 38.00 6.45
CA GLY A 107 3.85 38.67 7.75
C GLY A 107 5.18 39.36 8.07
N LEU A 108 6.30 38.67 7.86
CA LEU A 108 7.65 39.23 8.07
C LEU A 108 7.96 40.36 7.08
N VAL A 109 7.61 40.20 5.80
CA VAL A 109 7.77 41.24 4.78
C VAL A 109 6.92 42.47 5.13
N GLY A 110 5.67 42.26 5.56
CA GLY A 110 4.78 43.32 6.03
C GLY A 110 5.36 44.08 7.22
N LEU A 111 5.87 43.38 8.22
CA LEU A 111 6.50 43.98 9.40
C LEU A 111 7.73 44.83 9.02
N ALA A 112 8.57 44.32 8.13
CA ALA A 112 9.74 45.04 7.63
C ALA A 112 9.35 46.30 6.83
N GLY A 113 8.27 46.24 6.04
CA GLY A 113 7.73 47.37 5.30
C GLY A 113 7.20 48.48 6.22
N VAL A 114 6.44 48.11 7.26
CA VAL A 114 5.91 49.05 8.25
C VAL A 114 7.03 49.76 9.02
N ARG A 115 8.08 49.04 9.42
CA ARG A 115 9.22 49.61 10.15
C ARG A 115 9.92 50.74 9.39
N ARG A 116 9.97 50.69 8.05
CA ARG A 116 10.61 51.73 7.22
C ARG A 116 9.80 53.03 7.20
N LYS A 117 8.48 52.95 7.36
CA LYS A 117 7.59 54.13 7.34
C LYS A 117 7.70 54.99 8.61
N PHE A 118 7.99 54.36 9.75
CA PHE A 118 8.08 55.03 11.06
C PHE A 118 9.49 55.51 11.44
N LYS A 119 10.49 55.29 10.59
CA LYS A 119 11.87 55.79 10.78
C LYS A 119 12.18 57.08 9.99
N LYS A 120 11.17 57.70 9.38
CA LYS A 120 11.20 59.09 8.91
C LYS A 120 10.48 59.95 9.93
#